data_AF-A0A1Y1LSA7-F1
#
_entry.id   AF-A0A1Y1LSA7-F1
#
_cell.length_a   1.000
_cell.length_b   1.000
_cell.length_c   1.000
_cell.angle_alpha   90.00
_cell.angle_beta   90.00
_cell.angle_gamma   90.00
#
_symmetry.space_group_name_H-M   'P 1'
#
loop_
_entity.id
_entity.type
_entity.pdbx_description
1 polymer ?
#
loop_
_entity_poly.entity_id
_entity_poly.type
_entity_poly.pdbx_seq_one_letter_code
_entity_poly.pdbx_strand_id
1 'polypeptide(L)'
;RGSSITDVLVEDNFGPLSNVRFAVFALGSSAYPKFAAFGQYVDNLLGELGGERLMKMMAGDEMCGQDQAFKKWAPHVFKLACDTFCLDDDESILEAALALETETLSNATVRFVEAKEQSTEVSLSKCYNKTVSAGVLVNRTNLHAEISTRATLLLEIESSLTYHPGDHVGIYPTNRGDLVDKIIERLIGVDDPDKVIQLQTLKESHTSNGVVKTWVPHERLPNCSVRQLFSRFLDITTPPSPNLLQHFASIATSEDDQAKLTVLATNPAAYEDWRHWRFPHLLEVLEEFPSVRPYAPLLVTQLPILQPRFYSISSSPAVYNNQIHVTVAVVTYRTEDGKGPVHYGVCSNYLQDTSISGKVYIFVRSAPNFYLPKDISIPVILVGPGTG
;
A
#
# COMPACT_ATOMS: atom_id res chain seq x y z
N ARG A 1 -36.74 13.97 64.68
CA ARG A 1 -37.00 14.59 63.37
C ARG A 1 -35.88 14.14 62.45
N GLY A 2 -36.05 12.99 61.81
CA GLY A 2 -35.01 12.27 61.08
C GLY A 2 -35.18 12.40 59.57
N SER A 3 -34.03 12.57 58.91
CA SER A 3 -33.66 12.28 57.53
C SER A 3 -34.74 12.23 56.44
N SER A 4 -34.59 13.09 55.45
CA SER A 4 -34.89 12.76 54.05
C SER A 4 -33.68 13.14 53.22
N ILE A 5 -32.70 12.23 53.14
CA ILE A 5 -31.73 12.21 52.05
C ILE A 5 -32.55 11.76 50.84
N THR A 6 -32.95 12.71 50.01
CA THR A 6 -33.42 12.39 48.66
C THR A 6 -32.20 11.94 47.87
N ASP A 7 -32.10 10.63 47.68
CA ASP A 7 -31.31 10.01 46.62
C ASP A 7 -31.66 10.70 45.30
N VAL A 8 -30.77 11.57 44.84
CA VAL A 8 -30.71 11.94 43.43
C VAL A 8 -30.10 10.71 42.77
N LEU A 9 -30.95 9.87 42.20
CA LEU A 9 -30.57 8.86 41.23
C LEU A 9 -29.73 9.58 40.16
N VAL A 10 -28.41 9.41 40.24
CA VAL A 10 -27.52 9.66 39.12
C VAL A 10 -27.98 8.63 38.09
N GLU A 11 -28.75 9.06 37.10
CA GLU A 11 -28.90 8.29 35.87
C GLU A 11 -27.47 8.05 35.39
N ASP A 12 -27.00 6.81 35.52
CA ASP A 12 -25.72 6.39 34.98
C ASP A 12 -25.75 6.71 33.49
N ASN A 13 -25.12 7.84 33.13
CA ASN A 13 -25.03 8.31 31.77
C ASN A 13 -23.96 7.45 31.07
N PHE A 14 -24.28 6.17 30.89
CA PHE A 14 -23.47 5.25 30.13
C PHE A 14 -23.40 5.78 28.71
N GLY A 15 -22.23 6.26 28.32
CA GLY A 15 -21.99 6.69 26.94
C GLY A 15 -22.35 5.57 25.96
N PRO A 16 -22.66 5.89 24.70
CA PRO A 16 -23.15 4.91 23.72
C PRO A 16 -22.17 3.75 23.45
N LEU A 17 -20.91 3.85 23.87
CA LEU A 17 -19.88 2.82 23.77
C LEU A 17 -19.44 2.28 25.14
N SER A 18 -20.26 2.39 26.20
CA SER A 18 -19.93 1.96 27.56
C SER A 18 -19.51 0.49 27.71
N ASN A 19 -19.93 -0.37 26.77
CA ASN A 19 -19.59 -1.79 26.72
C ASN A 19 -18.44 -2.12 25.74
N VAL A 20 -17.77 -1.11 25.19
CA VAL A 20 -16.69 -1.27 24.21
C VAL A 20 -15.35 -1.06 24.88
N ARG A 21 -14.46 -2.04 24.72
CA ARG A 21 -13.02 -1.88 25.00
C ARG A 21 -12.28 -1.57 23.70
N PHE A 22 -11.31 -0.65 23.73
CA PHE A 22 -10.58 -0.28 22.52
C PHE A 22 -9.10 0.03 22.77
N ALA A 23 -8.30 -0.03 21.70
CA ALA A 23 -6.94 0.47 21.63
C ALA A 23 -6.68 1.00 20.22
N VAL A 24 -5.90 2.07 20.10
CA VAL A 24 -5.62 2.71 18.80
C VAL A 24 -4.11 2.70 18.51
N PHE A 25 -3.74 2.20 17.33
CA PHE A 25 -2.43 2.40 16.72
C PHE A 25 -2.57 3.36 15.54
N ALA A 26 -1.90 4.50 15.60
CA ALA A 26 -2.06 5.57 14.63
C ALA A 26 -0.85 5.66 13.68
N LEU A 27 -1.07 5.42 12.39
CA LEU A 27 -0.06 5.72 11.38
C LEU A 27 -0.02 7.24 11.13
N GLY A 28 1.19 7.78 10.97
CA GLY A 28 1.39 9.19 10.64
C GLY A 28 2.82 9.45 10.19
N SER A 29 3.12 10.70 9.85
CA SER A 29 4.47 11.15 9.52
C SER A 29 4.77 12.44 10.28
N SER A 30 5.88 12.47 11.02
CA SER A 30 6.33 13.64 11.77
C SER A 30 6.74 14.81 10.87
N ALA A 31 6.85 14.59 9.56
CA ALA A 31 7.02 15.64 8.56
C ALA A 31 5.80 16.58 8.45
N TYR A 32 4.64 16.19 8.97
CA TYR A 32 3.41 16.99 8.94
C TYR A 32 3.08 17.58 10.32
N PRO A 33 2.61 18.85 10.41
CA PRO A 33 2.33 19.50 11.70
C PRO A 33 1.33 18.77 12.60
N LYS A 34 0.38 18.05 11.99
CA LYS A 34 -0.67 17.30 12.68
C LYS A 34 -0.33 15.80 12.71
N PHE A 35 0.81 15.45 13.30
CA PHE A 35 1.28 14.06 13.41
C PHE A 35 0.22 13.15 14.05
N ALA A 36 -0.17 12.08 13.35
CA ALA A 36 -1.15 11.08 13.79
C ALA A 36 -2.51 11.64 14.25
N ALA A 37 -2.91 12.84 13.78
CA ALA A 37 -4.08 13.54 14.31
C ALA A 37 -5.41 12.79 14.13
N PHE A 38 -5.58 12.01 13.06
CA PHE A 38 -6.79 11.20 12.91
C PHE A 38 -6.86 10.07 13.94
N GLY A 39 -5.74 9.41 14.24
CA GLY A 39 -5.68 8.41 15.30
C GLY A 39 -5.96 9.02 16.68
N GLN A 40 -5.42 10.21 16.96
CA GLN A 40 -5.72 10.96 18.18
C GLN A 40 -7.21 11.31 18.26
N TYR A 41 -7.80 11.74 17.15
CA TYR A 41 -9.23 12.04 17.08
C TYR A 41 -10.09 10.81 17.39
N VAL A 42 -9.79 9.65 16.77
CA VAL A 42 -10.52 8.40 17.01
C VAL A 42 -10.34 7.91 18.45
N ASP A 43 -9.12 7.94 18.98
CA ASP A 43 -8.84 7.53 20.36
C ASP A 43 -9.60 8.39 21.38
N ASN A 44 -9.64 9.71 21.17
CA ASN A 44 -10.41 10.62 22.02
C ASN A 44 -11.91 10.41 21.88
N LEU A 45 -12.42 10.32 20.64
CA LEU A 45 -13.85 10.15 20.36
C LEU A 45 -14.40 8.87 20.98
N LEU A 46 -13.69 7.73 20.87
CA LEU A 46 -14.12 6.47 21.49
C LEU A 46 -14.20 6.58 23.01
N GLY A 47 -13.26 7.29 23.64
CA GLY A 47 -13.29 7.55 25.09
C GLY A 47 -14.41 8.49 25.51
N GLU A 48 -14.64 9.59 24.78
CA GLU A 48 -15.73 10.54 25.03
C GLU A 48 -17.11 9.89 24.90
N LEU A 49 -17.25 8.89 24.03
CA LEU A 49 -18.46 8.09 23.87
C LEU A 49 -18.62 6.99 24.94
N GLY A 50 -17.76 6.95 25.96
CA GLY A 50 -17.85 6.02 27.09
C GLY A 50 -17.09 4.70 26.91
N GLY A 51 -16.35 4.54 25.81
CA GLY A 51 -15.49 3.36 25.60
C GLY A 51 -14.33 3.33 26.61
N GLU A 52 -13.94 2.14 27.02
CA GLU A 52 -12.80 1.95 27.92
C GLU A 52 -11.54 1.61 27.14
N ARG A 53 -10.53 2.49 27.27
CA ARG A 53 -9.24 2.35 26.61
C ARG A 53 -8.40 1.29 27.30
N LEU A 54 -8.05 0.22 26.59
CA LEU A 54 -7.16 -0.84 27.06
C LEU A 54 -5.76 -0.29 27.30
N MET A 55 -5.17 0.37 26.31
CA MET A 55 -3.83 0.96 26.42
C MET A 55 -3.76 2.34 25.79
N LYS A 56 -2.79 3.14 26.24
CA LYS A 56 -2.48 4.45 25.64
C LYS A 56 -2.23 4.30 24.14
N MET A 57 -2.82 5.21 23.35
CA MET A 57 -2.57 5.29 21.90
C MET A 57 -1.07 5.33 21.62
N MET A 58 -0.62 4.50 20.68
CA MET A 58 0.72 4.55 20.12
C MET A 58 0.65 5.00 18.66
N ALA A 59 1.74 5.60 18.17
CA ALA A 59 1.84 6.04 16.78
C ALA A 59 3.06 5.41 16.10
N GLY A 60 2.90 5.07 14.82
CA GLY A 60 3.99 4.65 13.94
C GLY A 60 4.36 5.78 12.98
N ASP A 61 5.57 6.33 13.14
CA ASP A 61 6.08 7.40 12.31
C ASP A 61 6.72 6.86 11.03
N GLU A 62 6.13 7.20 9.88
CA GLU A 62 6.64 6.86 8.54
C GLU A 62 8.10 7.29 8.35
N MET A 63 8.50 8.41 8.97
CA MET A 63 9.88 8.92 8.88
C MET A 63 10.88 8.09 9.70
N CYS A 64 10.43 7.36 10.72
CA CYS A 64 11.32 6.63 11.61
C CYS A 64 10.58 5.54 12.40
N GLY A 65 10.93 4.27 12.12
CA GLY A 65 10.55 3.15 12.99
C GLY A 65 9.05 2.82 13.05
N GLN A 66 8.27 3.15 12.00
CA GLN A 66 6.84 2.80 11.91
C GLN A 66 6.55 1.32 12.21
N ASP A 67 7.21 0.41 11.48
CA ASP A 67 7.04 -1.04 11.65
C ASP A 67 7.50 -1.51 13.03
N GLN A 68 8.55 -0.90 13.58
CA GLN A 68 9.06 -1.23 14.91
C GLN A 68 8.07 -0.83 16.00
N ALA A 69 7.45 0.34 15.87
CA ALA A 69 6.41 0.79 16.79
C ALA A 69 5.21 -0.16 16.75
N PHE A 70 4.80 -0.62 15.55
CA PHE A 70 3.72 -1.58 15.40
C PHE A 70 4.06 -2.95 16.01
N LYS A 71 5.25 -3.49 15.71
CA LYS A 71 5.73 -4.77 16.27
C LYS A 71 5.88 -4.76 17.79
N LYS A 72 6.07 -3.58 18.41
CA LYS A 72 6.04 -3.42 19.88
C LYS A 72 4.60 -3.30 20.40
N TRP A 73 3.74 -2.58 19.68
CA TRP A 73 2.36 -2.35 20.08
C TRP A 73 1.49 -3.62 19.99
N ALA A 74 1.59 -4.36 18.88
CA ALA A 74 0.69 -5.48 18.58
C ALA A 74 0.74 -6.63 19.63
N PRO A 75 1.91 -7.13 20.07
CA PRO A 75 1.96 -8.15 21.12
C PRO A 75 1.49 -7.63 22.48
N HIS A 76 1.74 -6.35 22.77
CA HIS A 76 1.34 -5.73 24.04
C HIS A 76 -0.19 -5.62 24.12
N VAL A 77 -0.83 -5.06 23.08
CA VAL A 77 -2.29 -4.92 23.06
C VAL A 77 -2.97 -6.29 23.07
N PHE A 78 -2.40 -7.28 22.39
CA PHE A 78 -2.90 -8.65 22.39
C PHE A 78 -2.90 -9.24 23.79
N LYS A 79 -1.75 -9.21 24.48
CA LYS A 79 -1.64 -9.68 25.87
C LYS A 79 -2.63 -8.98 26.79
N LEU A 80 -2.70 -7.66 26.69
CA LEU A 80 -3.60 -6.87 27.54
C LEU A 80 -5.08 -7.18 27.28
N ALA A 81 -5.44 -7.45 26.03
CA ALA A 81 -6.79 -7.91 25.69
C ALA A 81 -7.05 -9.29 26.30
N CYS A 82 -6.13 -10.25 26.19
CA CYS A 82 -6.27 -11.57 26.84
C CYS A 82 -6.50 -11.44 28.35
N ASP A 83 -5.66 -10.66 29.05
CA ASP A 83 -5.79 -10.41 30.49
C ASP A 83 -7.15 -9.77 30.83
N THR A 84 -7.56 -8.76 30.05
CA THR A 84 -8.81 -8.01 30.28
C THR A 84 -10.06 -8.87 30.07
N PHE A 85 -10.04 -9.76 29.08
CA PHE A 85 -11.15 -10.65 28.76
C PHE A 85 -11.06 -12.01 29.46
N CYS A 86 -10.10 -12.17 30.38
CA CYS A 86 -9.84 -13.42 31.10
C CYS A 86 -9.72 -14.62 30.15
N LEU A 87 -8.99 -14.43 29.04
CA LEU A 87 -8.59 -15.52 28.17
C LEU A 87 -7.38 -16.19 28.83
N ASP A 88 -7.56 -17.40 29.34
CA ASP A 88 -6.47 -18.19 29.94
C ASP A 88 -5.39 -18.51 28.89
N ASP A 89 -4.11 -18.49 29.30
CA ASP A 89 -2.89 -18.85 28.53
C ASP A 89 -2.87 -20.34 28.07
N ASP A 90 -4.03 -20.95 27.81
CA ASP A 90 -4.11 -22.28 27.22
C ASP A 90 -3.60 -22.27 25.78
N GLU A 91 -3.14 -23.44 25.32
CA GLU A 91 -2.70 -23.71 23.93
C GLU A 91 -3.64 -23.10 22.86
N SER A 92 -4.91 -22.87 23.20
CA SER A 92 -5.91 -22.17 22.38
C SER A 92 -5.57 -20.72 22.01
N ILE A 93 -4.85 -19.95 22.84
CA ILE A 93 -4.41 -18.58 22.50
C ILE A 93 -3.21 -18.62 21.55
N LEU A 94 -2.30 -19.57 21.74
CA LEU A 94 -1.20 -19.79 20.79
C LEU A 94 -1.76 -20.29 19.46
N GLU A 95 -2.71 -21.21 19.46
CA GLU A 95 -3.44 -21.65 18.26
C GLU A 95 -4.26 -20.52 17.63
N ALA A 96 -4.93 -19.67 18.40
CA ALA A 96 -5.67 -18.51 17.89
C ALA A 96 -4.73 -17.43 17.34
N ALA A 97 -3.59 -17.19 17.99
CA ALA A 97 -2.53 -16.30 17.50
C ALA A 97 -1.87 -16.87 16.24
N LEU A 98 -1.64 -18.18 16.18
CA LEU A 98 -1.16 -18.91 15.00
C LEU A 98 -2.21 -19.00 13.89
N ALA A 99 -3.50 -18.94 14.22
CA ALA A 99 -4.61 -18.87 13.26
C ALA A 99 -4.88 -17.43 12.78
N LEU A 100 -4.53 -16.43 13.61
CA LEU A 100 -4.55 -14.99 13.27
C LEU A 100 -3.28 -14.56 12.54
N GLU A 101 -2.15 -15.24 12.77
CA GLU A 101 -1.07 -15.33 11.79
C GLU A 101 -1.68 -15.98 10.56
N THR A 102 -2.17 -15.15 9.63
CA THR A 102 -2.61 -15.49 8.28
C THR A 102 -1.98 -16.81 7.86
N GLU A 103 -2.78 -17.88 7.68
CA GLU A 103 -2.32 -19.21 7.21
C GLU A 103 -1.10 -19.01 6.34
N THR A 104 0.09 -19.29 6.89
CA THR A 104 1.33 -18.85 6.25
C THR A 104 1.39 -19.57 4.92
N LEU A 105 1.10 -18.82 3.85
CA LEU A 105 1.03 -19.39 2.52
C LEU A 105 2.38 -20.03 2.22
N SER A 106 2.33 -21.23 1.66
CA SER A 106 3.49 -22.02 1.31
C SER A 106 3.39 -22.44 -0.14
N ASN A 107 4.47 -22.98 -0.70
CA ASN A 107 4.47 -23.49 -2.07
C ASN A 107 3.38 -24.55 -2.31
N ALA A 108 2.90 -25.24 -1.25
CA ALA A 108 1.86 -26.25 -1.36
C ALA A 108 0.43 -25.67 -1.31
N THR A 109 0.24 -24.45 -0.82
CA THR A 109 -1.07 -23.81 -0.62
C THR A 109 -1.37 -22.72 -1.64
N VAL A 110 -0.47 -22.49 -2.60
CA VAL A 110 -0.60 -21.49 -3.66
C VAL A 110 -0.24 -22.08 -5.01
N ARG A 111 -0.97 -21.70 -6.06
CA ARG A 111 -0.68 -22.16 -7.43
C ARG A 111 -1.18 -21.20 -8.49
N PHE A 112 -0.55 -21.26 -9.66
CA PHE A 112 -1.12 -20.72 -10.88
C PHE A 112 -1.88 -21.81 -11.63
N VAL A 113 -3.07 -21.46 -12.13
CA VAL A 113 -3.84 -22.28 -13.07
C VAL A 113 -4.15 -21.47 -14.31
N GLU A 114 -4.31 -22.12 -15.46
CA GLU A 114 -4.66 -21.43 -16.70
C GLU A 114 -6.02 -20.73 -16.61
N ALA A 115 -6.11 -19.53 -17.17
CA ALA A 115 -7.32 -18.71 -17.12
C ALA A 115 -7.55 -17.93 -18.42
N LYS A 116 -8.73 -17.31 -18.51
CA LYS A 116 -9.07 -16.42 -19.63
C LYS A 116 -8.67 -14.99 -19.31
N GLU A 117 -8.20 -14.28 -20.34
CA GLU A 117 -7.80 -12.88 -20.24
C GLU A 117 -8.98 -11.98 -19.88
N GLN A 118 -8.70 -10.98 -19.04
CA GLN A 118 -9.62 -9.92 -18.66
C GLN A 118 -9.07 -8.58 -19.16
N SER A 119 -9.93 -7.64 -19.56
CA SER A 119 -9.46 -6.31 -19.94
C SER A 119 -8.77 -5.61 -18.76
N THR A 120 -7.82 -4.72 -19.05
CA THR A 120 -7.05 -4.03 -18.01
C THR A 120 -7.96 -3.22 -17.09
N GLU A 121 -9.00 -2.58 -17.61
CA GLU A 121 -9.98 -1.80 -16.84
C GLU A 121 -10.72 -2.68 -15.82
N VAL A 122 -11.16 -3.89 -16.23
CA VAL A 122 -11.84 -4.86 -15.35
C VAL A 122 -10.86 -5.38 -14.29
N SER A 123 -9.65 -5.72 -14.71
CA SER A 123 -8.59 -6.24 -13.84
C SER A 123 -8.18 -5.23 -12.76
N LEU A 124 -7.97 -3.96 -13.13
CA LEU A 124 -7.72 -2.88 -12.17
C LEU A 124 -8.94 -2.65 -11.28
N SER A 125 -10.14 -2.60 -11.85
CA SER A 125 -11.35 -2.35 -11.05
C SER A 125 -11.57 -3.42 -9.96
N LYS A 126 -11.31 -4.70 -10.29
CA LYS A 126 -11.31 -5.80 -9.32
C LYS A 126 -10.25 -5.61 -8.23
N CYS A 127 -9.01 -5.30 -8.61
CA CYS A 127 -7.88 -5.23 -7.67
C CYS A 127 -8.02 -4.11 -6.63
N TYR A 128 -8.55 -2.96 -7.05
CA TYR A 128 -8.67 -1.77 -6.21
C TYR A 128 -10.08 -1.54 -5.65
N ASN A 129 -11.04 -2.39 -6.01
CA ASN A 129 -12.46 -2.24 -5.65
C ASN A 129 -12.99 -0.83 -5.96
N LYS A 130 -12.66 -0.32 -7.15
CA LYS A 130 -13.00 1.03 -7.62
C LYS A 130 -13.22 1.00 -9.12
N THR A 131 -14.14 1.84 -9.61
CA THR A 131 -14.29 2.02 -11.06
C THR A 131 -13.05 2.69 -11.64
N VAL A 132 -12.45 2.05 -12.64
CA VAL A 132 -11.29 2.57 -13.36
C VAL A 132 -11.70 2.95 -14.78
N SER A 133 -11.30 4.15 -15.21
CA SER A 133 -11.51 4.62 -16.58
C SER A 133 -10.18 4.68 -17.33
N ALA A 134 -10.22 4.45 -18.64
CA ALA A 134 -9.08 4.69 -19.51
C ALA A 134 -9.20 6.09 -20.13
N GLY A 135 -8.18 6.92 -19.94
CA GLY A 135 -7.95 8.13 -20.72
C GLY A 135 -6.87 7.91 -21.79
N VAL A 136 -6.70 8.89 -22.68
CA VAL A 136 -5.71 8.87 -23.75
C VAL A 136 -4.75 10.04 -23.58
N LEU A 137 -3.44 9.78 -23.53
CA LEU A 137 -2.44 10.85 -23.48
C LEU A 137 -2.37 11.53 -24.85
N VAL A 138 -2.85 12.77 -24.95
CA VAL A 138 -2.90 13.51 -26.22
C VAL A 138 -1.73 14.46 -26.41
N ASN A 139 -1.18 15.00 -25.32
CA ASN A 139 0.00 15.87 -25.38
C ASN A 139 0.92 15.70 -24.17
N ARG A 140 2.20 15.96 -24.38
CA ARG A 140 3.24 15.99 -23.34
C ARG A 140 4.21 17.12 -23.63
N THR A 141 4.28 18.08 -22.72
CA THR A 141 5.19 19.23 -22.82
C THR A 141 6.14 19.24 -21.62
N ASN A 142 7.45 19.32 -21.86
CA ASN A 142 8.41 19.59 -20.78
C ASN A 142 8.38 21.08 -20.44
N LEU A 143 8.13 21.39 -19.16
CA LEU A 143 8.03 22.76 -18.63
C LEU A 143 9.39 23.34 -18.22
N HIS A 144 10.46 22.55 -18.30
CA HIS A 144 11.83 23.04 -18.12
C HIS A 144 12.44 23.45 -19.46
N ALA A 145 13.41 24.36 -19.41
CA ALA A 145 14.29 24.63 -20.54
C ALA A 145 15.11 23.38 -20.92
N GLU A 146 15.48 23.25 -22.18
CA GLU A 146 16.21 22.08 -22.73
C GLU A 146 17.54 21.78 -22.02
N ILE A 147 18.15 22.80 -21.38
CA ILE A 147 19.42 22.69 -20.66
C ILE A 147 19.26 22.05 -19.27
N SER A 148 18.03 21.95 -18.75
CA SER A 148 17.77 21.41 -17.41
C SER A 148 18.02 19.90 -17.35
N THR A 149 18.70 19.46 -16.29
CA THR A 149 18.87 18.04 -15.97
C THR A 149 17.62 17.43 -15.32
N ARG A 150 16.65 18.25 -14.95
CA ARG A 150 15.36 17.84 -14.37
C ARG A 150 14.26 18.03 -15.39
N ALA A 151 13.20 17.23 -15.27
CA ALA A 151 12.01 17.35 -16.10
C ALA A 151 10.76 17.54 -15.24
N THR A 152 9.86 18.39 -15.71
CA THR A 152 8.50 18.53 -15.18
C THR A 152 7.58 18.58 -16.37
N LEU A 153 6.68 17.62 -16.48
CA LEU A 153 5.85 17.40 -17.64
C LEU A 153 4.46 17.96 -17.38
N LEU A 154 3.95 18.77 -18.32
CA LEU A 154 2.52 18.96 -18.47
C LEU A 154 2.00 17.84 -19.37
N LEU A 155 1.07 17.05 -18.85
CA LEU A 155 0.41 15.97 -19.59
C LEU A 155 -1.04 16.34 -19.78
N GLU A 156 -1.53 16.17 -21.00
CA GLU A 156 -2.94 16.39 -21.35
C GLU A 156 -3.57 15.04 -21.66
N ILE A 157 -4.56 14.64 -20.87
CA ILE A 157 -5.21 13.33 -20.95
C ILE A 157 -6.67 13.54 -21.34
N GLU A 158 -7.06 13.05 -22.51
CA GLU A 158 -8.46 13.01 -22.93
C GLU A 158 -9.21 11.95 -22.11
N SER A 159 -10.33 12.33 -21.50
CA SER A 159 -11.10 11.49 -20.58
C SER A 159 -12.55 11.93 -20.51
N SER A 160 -13.47 10.96 -20.37
CA SER A 160 -14.89 11.21 -20.10
C SER A 160 -15.20 11.47 -18.62
N LEU A 161 -14.20 11.44 -17.75
CA LEU A 161 -14.37 11.68 -16.32
C LEU A 161 -14.66 13.16 -16.03
N THR A 162 -15.69 13.40 -15.21
CA THR A 162 -16.02 14.73 -14.70
C THR A 162 -15.21 15.06 -13.45
N TYR A 163 -14.80 16.31 -13.30
CA TYR A 163 -14.07 16.79 -12.13
C TYR A 163 -14.34 18.30 -11.91
N HIS A 164 -13.94 18.82 -10.74
CA HIS A 164 -13.92 20.26 -10.44
C HIS A 164 -12.47 20.75 -10.25
N PRO A 165 -12.16 22.01 -10.62
CA PRO A 165 -10.87 22.61 -10.28
C PRO A 165 -10.54 22.44 -8.80
N GLY A 166 -9.37 21.87 -8.52
CA GLY A 166 -8.91 21.50 -7.18
C GLY A 166 -9.04 20.01 -6.84
N ASP A 167 -9.75 19.22 -7.65
CA ASP A 167 -9.76 17.76 -7.55
C ASP A 167 -8.40 17.14 -7.89
N HIS A 168 -8.23 15.87 -7.49
CA HIS A 168 -7.07 15.06 -7.84
C HIS A 168 -7.46 13.98 -8.84
N VAL A 169 -6.50 13.55 -9.66
CA VAL A 169 -6.59 12.32 -10.45
C VAL A 169 -5.63 11.29 -9.86
N GLY A 170 -6.13 10.08 -9.60
CA GLY A 170 -5.32 8.93 -9.29
C GLY A 170 -4.97 8.18 -10.57
N ILE A 171 -3.67 7.98 -10.83
CA ILE A 171 -3.15 7.30 -12.02
C ILE A 171 -2.61 5.93 -11.60
N TYR A 172 -2.99 4.88 -12.34
CA TYR A 172 -2.46 3.52 -12.17
C TYR A 172 -1.26 3.29 -13.08
N PRO A 173 -0.03 3.24 -12.53
CA PRO A 173 1.17 3.16 -13.35
C PRO A 173 1.50 1.73 -13.79
N THR A 174 2.57 1.62 -14.55
CA THR A 174 3.22 0.34 -14.88
C THR A 174 4.68 0.40 -14.41
N ASN A 175 5.17 -0.65 -13.76
CA ASN A 175 6.59 -0.85 -13.52
C ASN A 175 7.34 -0.97 -14.86
N ARG A 176 8.61 -0.60 -14.87
CA ARG A 176 9.45 -0.67 -16.07
C ARG A 176 9.64 -2.12 -16.54
N GLY A 177 9.58 -2.34 -17.85
CA GLY A 177 9.67 -3.68 -18.44
C GLY A 177 10.99 -4.40 -18.12
N ASP A 178 12.12 -3.69 -18.21
CA ASP A 178 13.44 -4.23 -17.89
C ASP A 178 13.56 -4.75 -16.46
N LEU A 179 12.95 -4.05 -15.50
CA LEU A 179 12.87 -4.48 -14.10
C LEU A 179 12.00 -5.74 -13.94
N VAL A 180 10.83 -5.76 -14.59
CA VAL A 180 9.89 -6.89 -14.54
C VAL A 180 10.52 -8.16 -15.13
N ASP A 181 11.13 -8.03 -16.30
CA ASP A 181 11.71 -9.16 -17.03
C ASP A 181 12.83 -9.81 -16.23
N LYS A 182 13.75 -8.99 -15.69
CA LYS A 182 14.84 -9.48 -14.84
C LYS A 182 14.36 -10.10 -13.54
N ILE A 183 13.27 -9.63 -12.94
CA ILE A 183 12.70 -10.29 -11.75
C ILE A 183 12.14 -11.65 -12.13
N ILE A 184 11.39 -11.75 -13.23
CA ILE A 184 10.80 -13.01 -13.71
C ILE A 184 11.88 -14.06 -13.98
N GLU A 185 13.02 -13.68 -14.55
CA GLU A 185 14.19 -14.54 -14.76
C GLU A 185 14.76 -15.13 -13.43
N ARG A 186 14.42 -14.54 -12.29
CA ARG A 186 14.85 -15.01 -10.97
C ARG A 186 13.87 -16.00 -10.34
N LEU A 187 12.66 -16.15 -10.86
CA LEU A 187 11.59 -16.93 -10.25
C LEU A 187 11.60 -18.40 -10.67
N ILE A 188 11.05 -19.26 -9.82
CA ILE A 188 10.71 -20.65 -10.14
C ILE A 188 9.18 -20.79 -10.27
N GLY A 189 8.73 -21.73 -11.11
CA GLY A 189 7.30 -21.98 -11.34
C GLY A 189 6.65 -21.04 -12.37
N VAL A 190 7.44 -20.51 -13.31
CA VAL A 190 6.96 -19.72 -14.45
C VAL A 190 7.49 -20.36 -15.74
N ASP A 191 6.63 -21.10 -16.45
CA ASP A 191 7.01 -21.72 -17.73
C ASP A 191 6.92 -20.72 -18.90
N ASP A 192 5.84 -19.94 -18.91
CA ASP A 192 5.59 -18.86 -19.87
C ASP A 192 5.06 -17.64 -19.11
N PRO A 193 5.82 -16.53 -19.04
CA PRO A 193 5.44 -15.34 -18.29
C PRO A 193 4.29 -14.56 -18.92
N ASP A 194 3.96 -14.83 -20.18
CA ASP A 194 2.89 -14.17 -20.95
C ASP A 194 1.60 -15.01 -21.01
N LYS A 195 1.65 -16.28 -20.59
CA LYS A 195 0.46 -17.11 -20.43
C LYS A 195 -0.46 -16.53 -19.35
N VAL A 196 -1.76 -16.45 -19.65
CA VAL A 196 -2.76 -15.96 -18.71
C VAL A 196 -3.03 -17.00 -17.62
N ILE A 197 -2.88 -16.57 -16.36
CA ILE A 197 -3.08 -17.40 -15.20
C ILE A 197 -4.11 -16.82 -14.24
N GLN A 198 -4.60 -17.67 -13.34
CA GLN A 198 -5.31 -17.30 -12.14
C GLN A 198 -4.51 -17.82 -10.95
N LEU A 199 -4.19 -16.92 -10.02
CA LEU A 199 -3.65 -17.29 -8.72
C LEU A 199 -4.77 -17.90 -7.86
N GLN A 200 -4.52 -19.08 -7.32
CA GLN A 200 -5.39 -19.75 -6.36
C GLN A 200 -4.67 -19.98 -5.04
N THR A 201 -5.40 -19.85 -3.94
CA THR A 201 -4.96 -20.24 -2.60
C THR A 201 -5.82 -21.41 -2.10
N LEU A 202 -5.21 -22.30 -1.33
CA LEU A 202 -5.92 -23.39 -0.67
C LEU A 202 -6.54 -22.84 0.61
N LYS A 203 -7.87 -22.85 0.72
CA LYS A 203 -8.58 -22.50 1.95
C LYS A 203 -9.10 -23.75 2.63
N GLU A 204 -8.91 -23.82 3.94
CA GLU A 204 -9.53 -24.85 4.79
C GLU A 204 -10.89 -24.34 5.29
N SER A 205 -11.92 -25.19 5.17
CA SER A 205 -13.27 -24.86 5.63
C SER A 205 -13.77 -25.95 6.57
N HIS A 206 -14.23 -25.55 7.75
CA HIS A 206 -14.82 -26.46 8.72
C HIS A 206 -16.30 -26.67 8.36
N THR A 207 -16.62 -27.89 7.94
CA THR A 207 -18.00 -28.32 7.70
C THR A 207 -18.44 -29.28 8.79
N SER A 208 -19.75 -29.54 8.91
CA SER A 208 -20.29 -30.56 9.82
C SER A 208 -19.70 -31.97 9.62
N ASN A 209 -19.07 -32.21 8.45
CA ASN A 209 -18.50 -33.50 8.07
C ASN A 209 -16.95 -33.51 8.14
N GLY A 210 -16.34 -32.46 8.72
CA GLY A 210 -14.88 -32.33 8.86
C GLY A 210 -14.28 -31.16 8.07
N VAL A 211 -12.95 -31.12 8.02
CA VAL A 211 -12.17 -30.08 7.33
C VAL A 211 -12.09 -30.39 5.83
N VAL A 212 -12.61 -29.48 4.99
CA VAL A 212 -12.54 -29.57 3.54
C VAL A 212 -11.58 -28.51 3.01
N LYS A 213 -10.54 -28.95 2.28
CA LYS A 213 -9.58 -28.06 1.62
C LYS A 213 -10.02 -27.78 0.19
N THR A 214 -10.23 -26.52 -0.14
CA THR A 214 -10.71 -26.10 -1.48
C THR A 214 -9.81 -25.02 -2.05
N TRP A 215 -9.44 -25.16 -3.32
CA TRP A 215 -8.73 -24.12 -4.05
C TRP A 215 -9.69 -23.01 -4.44
N VAL A 216 -9.40 -21.79 -4.00
CA VAL A 216 -10.19 -20.60 -4.33
C VAL A 216 -9.34 -19.58 -5.07
N PRO A 217 -9.92 -18.80 -6.00
CA PRO A 217 -9.21 -17.68 -6.62
C PRO A 217 -8.76 -16.66 -5.56
N HIS A 218 -7.60 -16.06 -5.76
CA HIS A 218 -7.15 -14.95 -4.93
C HIS A 218 -8.15 -13.78 -5.03
N GLU A 219 -8.48 -13.18 -3.89
CA GLU A 219 -9.60 -12.24 -3.76
C GLU A 219 -9.40 -10.98 -4.60
N ARG A 220 -8.21 -10.38 -4.53
CA ARG A 220 -7.90 -9.09 -5.19
C ARG A 220 -7.26 -9.22 -6.56
N LEU A 221 -6.32 -10.14 -6.74
CA LEU A 221 -5.55 -10.23 -7.98
C LEU A 221 -6.42 -10.75 -9.15
N PRO A 222 -6.30 -10.15 -10.34
CA PRO A 222 -7.08 -10.52 -11.51
C PRO A 222 -6.49 -11.72 -12.24
N ASN A 223 -7.21 -12.21 -13.25
CA ASN A 223 -6.66 -13.19 -14.18
C ASN A 223 -5.85 -12.45 -15.25
N CYS A 224 -4.54 -12.60 -15.20
CA CYS A 224 -3.61 -12.01 -16.18
C CYS A 224 -2.31 -12.81 -16.21
N SER A 225 -1.37 -12.40 -17.07
CA SER A 225 -0.06 -13.06 -17.12
C SER A 225 0.81 -12.69 -15.92
N VAL A 226 1.84 -13.50 -15.64
CA VAL A 226 2.83 -13.19 -14.59
C VAL A 226 3.49 -11.84 -14.89
N ARG A 227 3.82 -11.58 -16.16
CA ARG A 227 4.33 -10.27 -16.58
C ARG A 227 3.38 -9.14 -16.20
N GLN A 228 2.08 -9.27 -16.48
CA GLN A 228 1.11 -8.25 -16.10
C GLN A 228 0.98 -8.06 -14.58
N LEU A 229 1.04 -9.13 -13.77
CA LEU A 229 1.05 -9.03 -12.31
C LEU A 229 2.19 -8.13 -11.82
N PHE A 230 3.41 -8.43 -12.24
CA PHE A 230 4.60 -7.66 -11.88
C PHE A 230 4.65 -6.28 -12.53
N SER A 231 4.04 -6.09 -13.70
CA SER A 231 3.97 -4.79 -14.37
C SER A 231 2.96 -3.84 -13.71
N ARG A 232 1.73 -4.29 -13.39
CA ARG A 232 0.62 -3.38 -13.06
C ARG A 232 0.03 -3.54 -11.67
N PHE A 233 0.23 -4.67 -11.01
CA PHE A 233 -0.52 -5.00 -9.80
C PHE A 233 0.35 -5.10 -8.56
N LEU A 234 1.64 -5.41 -8.70
CA LEU A 234 2.54 -5.63 -7.56
C LEU A 234 3.56 -4.50 -7.44
N ASP A 235 3.79 -4.05 -6.22
CA ASP A 235 4.91 -3.16 -5.90
C ASP A 235 6.19 -3.98 -5.80
N ILE A 236 7.11 -3.70 -6.71
CA ILE A 236 8.43 -4.34 -6.78
C ILE A 236 9.56 -3.34 -6.52
N THR A 237 9.21 -2.10 -6.16
CA THR A 237 10.16 -0.99 -5.99
C THR A 237 10.30 -0.53 -4.55
N THR A 238 9.28 -0.70 -3.71
CA THR A 238 9.41 -0.51 -2.27
C THR A 238 10.34 -1.59 -1.69
N PRO A 239 11.27 -1.22 -0.77
CA PRO A 239 12.12 -2.18 -0.10
C PRO A 239 11.35 -3.37 0.49
N PRO A 240 11.77 -4.62 0.22
CA PRO A 240 11.16 -5.81 0.81
C PRO A 240 11.00 -5.70 2.33
N SER A 241 9.85 -6.17 2.83
CA SER A 241 9.58 -6.18 4.27
C SER A 241 10.47 -7.20 4.99
N PRO A 242 10.72 -7.05 6.30
CA PRO A 242 11.47 -8.05 7.07
C PRO A 242 10.86 -9.46 6.98
N ASN A 243 9.53 -9.57 6.84
CA ASN A 243 8.86 -10.86 6.67
C ASN A 243 9.18 -11.51 5.31
N LEU A 244 9.27 -10.71 4.24
CA LEU A 244 9.69 -11.21 2.93
C LEU A 244 11.18 -11.62 2.95
N LEU A 245 12.03 -10.86 3.65
CA LEU A 245 13.44 -11.22 3.84
C LEU A 245 13.59 -12.51 4.67
N GLN A 246 12.73 -12.73 5.67
CA GLN A 246 12.68 -13.99 6.41
C GLN A 246 12.32 -15.17 5.48
N HIS A 247 11.36 -14.97 4.57
CA HIS A 247 11.05 -15.98 3.55
C HIS A 247 12.26 -16.23 2.63
N PHE A 248 12.95 -15.18 2.17
CA PHE A 248 14.16 -15.34 1.35
C PHE A 248 15.28 -16.08 2.09
N ALA A 249 15.49 -15.81 3.38
CA ALA A 249 16.44 -16.56 4.21
C ALA A 249 16.10 -18.06 4.28
N SER A 250 14.81 -18.42 4.29
CA SER A 250 14.36 -19.82 4.35
C SER A 250 14.59 -20.62 3.06
N ILE A 251 14.75 -19.93 1.92
CA ILE A 251 14.95 -20.55 0.60
C ILE A 251 16.35 -20.30 0.01
N ALA A 252 17.19 -19.52 0.69
CA ALA A 252 18.56 -19.27 0.29
C ALA A 252 19.37 -20.57 0.35
N THR A 253 20.06 -20.91 -0.73
CA THR A 253 20.90 -22.12 -0.78
C THR A 253 22.35 -21.86 -0.37
N SER A 254 22.75 -20.59 -0.20
CA SER A 254 24.04 -20.18 0.33
C SER A 254 23.93 -19.86 1.82
N GLU A 255 24.83 -20.40 2.65
CA GLU A 255 24.87 -20.10 4.09
C GLU A 255 25.13 -18.62 4.37
N ASP A 256 25.93 -17.95 3.53
CA ASP A 256 26.23 -16.51 3.68
C ASP A 256 25.00 -15.64 3.37
N ASP A 257 24.28 -15.94 2.29
CA ASP A 257 23.03 -15.24 1.94
C ASP A 257 21.99 -15.46 3.05
N GLN A 258 21.83 -16.69 3.51
CA GLN A 258 20.91 -17.04 4.59
C GLN A 258 21.23 -16.26 5.88
N ALA A 259 22.50 -16.20 6.29
CA ALA A 259 22.91 -15.50 7.50
C ALA A 259 22.62 -14.00 7.40
N LYS A 260 22.98 -13.36 6.28
CA LYS A 260 22.74 -11.92 6.05
C LYS A 260 21.24 -11.59 6.01
N LEU A 261 20.46 -12.37 5.26
CA LEU A 261 19.01 -12.20 5.18
C LEU A 261 18.34 -12.40 6.55
N THR A 262 18.80 -13.37 7.34
CA THR A 262 18.29 -13.60 8.70
C THR A 262 18.56 -12.39 9.60
N VAL A 263 19.75 -11.79 9.53
CA VAL A 263 20.05 -10.56 10.27
C VAL A 263 19.12 -9.42 9.83
N LEU A 264 18.93 -9.20 8.53
CA LEU A 264 18.03 -8.16 8.03
C LEU A 264 16.57 -8.42 8.39
N ALA A 265 16.14 -9.66 8.48
CA ALA A 265 14.78 -10.03 8.84
C ALA A 265 14.48 -9.86 10.35
N THR A 266 15.50 -10.08 11.20
CA THR A 266 15.31 -10.19 12.65
C THR A 266 15.86 -9.02 13.45
N ASN A 267 16.82 -8.26 12.91
CA ASN A 267 17.40 -7.09 13.56
C ASN A 267 16.86 -5.79 12.96
N PRO A 268 15.95 -5.07 13.66
CA PRO A 268 15.33 -3.87 13.13
C PRO A 268 16.31 -2.74 12.82
N ALA A 269 17.39 -2.59 13.60
CA ALA A 269 18.39 -1.55 13.35
C ALA A 269 19.16 -1.84 12.05
N ALA A 270 19.60 -3.10 11.88
CA ALA A 270 20.29 -3.51 10.66
C ALA A 270 19.40 -3.37 9.41
N TYR A 271 18.12 -3.73 9.53
CA TYR A 271 17.14 -3.51 8.47
C TYR A 271 16.99 -2.03 8.11
N GLU A 272 16.80 -1.16 9.11
CA GLU A 272 16.62 0.26 8.86
C GLU A 272 17.86 0.90 8.25
N ASP A 273 19.06 0.56 8.71
CA ASP A 273 20.31 1.08 8.14
C ASP A 273 20.45 0.64 6.67
N TRP A 274 20.22 -0.64 6.38
CA TRP A 274 20.25 -1.16 5.00
C TRP A 274 19.17 -0.53 4.11
N ARG A 275 17.93 -0.42 4.62
CA ARG A 275 16.80 0.19 3.92
C ARG A 275 17.04 1.67 3.61
N HIS A 276 17.52 2.46 4.56
CA HIS A 276 17.76 3.88 4.33
C HIS A 276 18.97 4.13 3.43
N TRP A 277 20.05 3.36 3.61
CA TRP A 277 21.29 3.54 2.84
C TRP A 277 21.15 3.09 1.38
N ARG A 278 20.62 1.87 1.18
CA ARG A 278 20.52 1.23 -0.15
C ARG A 278 19.19 1.52 -0.84
N PHE A 279 18.10 1.66 -0.07
CA PHE A 279 16.72 1.72 -0.55
C PHE A 279 16.40 0.69 -1.65
N PRO A 280 16.75 -0.60 -1.46
CA PRO A 280 16.84 -1.53 -2.58
C PRO A 280 15.47 -2.02 -3.02
N HIS A 281 15.22 -2.07 -4.33
CA HIS A 281 14.01 -2.68 -4.88
C HIS A 281 14.16 -4.21 -4.98
N LEU A 282 13.07 -4.93 -5.27
CA LEU A 282 13.04 -6.40 -5.25
C LEU A 282 14.15 -7.04 -6.10
N LEU A 283 14.40 -6.52 -7.31
CA LEU A 283 15.46 -7.04 -8.17
C LEU A 283 16.85 -6.89 -7.54
N GLU A 284 17.17 -5.74 -6.94
CA GLU A 284 18.47 -5.49 -6.31
C GLU A 284 18.69 -6.45 -5.14
N VAL A 285 17.64 -6.74 -4.37
CA VAL A 285 17.70 -7.75 -3.31
C VAL A 285 17.98 -9.15 -3.89
N LEU A 286 17.30 -9.53 -4.96
CA LEU A 286 17.58 -10.82 -5.60
C LEU A 286 19.00 -10.85 -6.20
N GLU A 287 19.51 -9.74 -6.75
CA GLU A 287 20.88 -9.63 -7.25
C GLU A 287 21.93 -9.66 -6.13
N GLU A 288 21.66 -9.04 -4.98
CA GLU A 288 22.51 -9.07 -3.78
C GLU A 288 22.57 -10.47 -3.15
N PHE A 289 21.47 -11.23 -3.21
CA PHE A 289 21.35 -12.60 -2.68
C PHE A 289 21.08 -13.61 -3.80
N PRO A 290 22.10 -13.96 -4.62
CA PRO A 290 21.92 -14.75 -5.84
C PRO A 290 21.45 -16.19 -5.61
N SER A 291 21.63 -16.74 -4.41
CA SER A 291 21.15 -18.08 -4.06
C SER A 291 19.64 -18.17 -3.84
N VAL A 292 18.95 -17.02 -3.77
CA VAL A 292 17.51 -16.94 -3.58
C VAL A 292 16.79 -17.11 -4.93
N ARG A 293 15.86 -18.07 -4.98
CA ARG A 293 15.00 -18.38 -6.14
C ARG A 293 13.54 -18.54 -5.69
N PRO A 294 12.75 -17.45 -5.60
CA PRO A 294 11.40 -17.50 -5.06
C PRO A 294 10.42 -18.23 -5.97
N TYR A 295 9.49 -18.99 -5.39
CA TYR A 295 8.35 -19.56 -6.10
C TYR A 295 7.33 -18.49 -6.45
N ALA A 296 7.07 -18.30 -7.75
CA ALA A 296 6.30 -17.16 -8.24
C ALA A 296 4.89 -17.03 -7.64
N PRO A 297 4.06 -18.10 -7.55
CA PRO A 297 2.75 -18.00 -6.91
C PRO A 297 2.81 -17.54 -5.46
N LEU A 298 3.82 -17.97 -4.70
CA LEU A 298 3.98 -17.57 -3.31
C LEU A 298 4.45 -16.13 -3.21
N LEU A 299 5.48 -15.74 -3.96
CA LEU A 299 5.99 -14.36 -3.96
C LEU A 299 4.89 -13.34 -4.32
N VAL A 300 4.06 -13.64 -5.32
CA VAL A 300 2.94 -12.78 -5.73
C VAL A 300 1.96 -12.52 -4.58
N THR A 301 1.76 -13.49 -3.67
CA THR A 301 0.86 -13.32 -2.52
C THR A 301 1.46 -12.47 -1.39
N GLN A 302 2.79 -12.34 -1.36
CA GLN A 302 3.53 -11.64 -0.32
C GLN A 302 3.86 -10.19 -0.70
N LEU A 303 3.85 -9.86 -2.00
CA LEU A 303 4.15 -8.52 -2.48
C LEU A 303 2.97 -7.56 -2.26
N PRO A 304 3.23 -6.30 -1.83
CA PRO A 304 2.20 -5.29 -1.74
C PRO A 304 1.56 -4.99 -3.11
N ILE A 305 0.30 -4.55 -3.10
CA ILE A 305 -0.34 -4.06 -4.31
C ILE A 305 0.26 -2.71 -4.71
N LEU A 306 0.61 -2.55 -5.99
CA LEU A 306 1.11 -1.30 -6.54
C LEU A 306 0.05 -0.20 -6.36
N GLN A 307 0.36 0.87 -5.63
CA GLN A 307 -0.62 1.91 -5.37
C GLN A 307 -0.77 2.89 -6.55
N PRO A 308 -1.97 3.43 -6.84
CA PRO A 308 -2.09 4.56 -7.74
C PRO A 308 -1.39 5.79 -7.16
N ARG A 309 -0.88 6.67 -8.02
CA ARG A 309 -0.26 7.94 -7.61
C ARG A 309 -1.24 9.09 -7.89
N PHE A 310 -1.42 9.96 -6.89
CA PHE A 310 -2.30 11.11 -6.99
C PHE A 310 -1.56 12.32 -7.56
N TYR A 311 -2.22 13.03 -8.45
CA TYR A 311 -1.79 14.32 -8.98
C TYR A 311 -2.93 15.32 -8.87
N SER A 312 -2.63 16.56 -8.47
CA SER A 312 -3.58 17.66 -8.56
C SER A 312 -3.89 17.95 -10.02
N ILE A 313 -5.17 18.08 -10.36
CA ILE A 313 -5.58 18.37 -11.73
C ILE A 313 -5.24 19.84 -12.04
N SER A 314 -4.47 20.07 -13.11
CA SER A 314 -3.96 21.39 -13.51
C SER A 314 -4.72 22.03 -14.68
N SER A 315 -5.93 21.52 -15.00
CA SER A 315 -6.85 22.07 -16.00
C SER A 315 -8.17 22.51 -15.40
N SER A 316 -8.87 23.43 -16.08
CA SER A 316 -10.27 23.76 -15.81
C SER A 316 -11.20 23.14 -16.85
N PRO A 317 -12.28 22.42 -16.47
CA PRO A 317 -13.22 21.84 -17.42
C PRO A 317 -14.03 22.92 -18.16
N ALA A 318 -14.03 24.16 -17.65
CA ALA A 318 -14.63 25.31 -18.34
C ALA A 318 -13.80 25.78 -19.55
N VAL A 319 -12.53 25.41 -19.64
CA VAL A 319 -11.62 25.76 -20.74
C VAL A 319 -11.31 24.53 -21.59
N TYR A 320 -11.03 23.39 -20.95
CA TYR A 320 -10.66 22.14 -21.59
C TYR A 320 -11.74 21.08 -21.34
N ASN A 321 -12.72 21.00 -22.24
CA ASN A 321 -13.76 20.00 -22.15
C ASN A 321 -13.20 18.58 -22.40
N ASN A 322 -13.64 17.60 -21.62
CA ASN A 322 -13.21 16.19 -21.70
C ASN A 322 -11.68 15.99 -21.61
N GLN A 323 -10.96 16.87 -20.91
CA GLN A 323 -9.53 16.73 -20.68
C GLN A 323 -9.18 16.93 -19.21
N ILE A 324 -8.22 16.13 -18.75
CA ILE A 324 -7.57 16.24 -17.46
C ILE A 324 -6.10 16.53 -17.72
N HIS A 325 -5.62 17.68 -17.23
CA HIS A 325 -4.20 18.00 -17.26
C HIS A 325 -3.56 17.66 -15.92
N VAL A 326 -2.32 17.19 -15.95
CA VAL A 326 -1.50 16.97 -14.76
C VAL A 326 -0.10 17.51 -14.95
N THR A 327 0.43 18.12 -13.89
CA THR A 327 1.79 18.65 -13.84
C THR A 327 2.66 17.71 -13.01
N VAL A 328 3.59 17.01 -13.66
CA VAL A 328 4.31 15.86 -13.11
C VAL A 328 5.81 16.14 -13.06
N ALA A 329 6.39 16.27 -11.86
CA ALA A 329 7.84 16.23 -11.73
C ALA A 329 8.35 14.79 -11.97
N VAL A 330 9.29 14.63 -12.90
CA VAL A 330 9.95 13.34 -13.14
C VAL A 330 10.89 13.07 -11.98
N VAL A 331 10.66 11.96 -11.29
CA VAL A 331 11.45 11.56 -10.11
C VAL A 331 12.51 10.59 -10.56
N THR A 332 13.76 11.01 -10.46
CA THR A 332 14.95 10.19 -10.71
C THR A 332 16.01 10.59 -9.69
N TYR A 333 16.56 9.63 -8.97
CA TYR A 333 17.59 9.87 -7.97
C TYR A 333 18.60 8.73 -7.96
N ARG A 334 19.74 8.93 -7.31
CA ARG A 334 20.73 7.88 -7.07
C ARG A 334 20.74 7.55 -5.59
N THR A 335 20.78 6.26 -5.25
CA THR A 335 20.92 5.78 -3.87
C THR A 335 22.36 6.00 -3.38
N GLU A 336 22.64 5.68 -2.11
CA GLU A 336 23.98 5.77 -1.50
C GLU A 336 24.66 7.14 -1.70
N ASP A 337 23.93 8.21 -1.36
CA ASP A 337 24.37 9.60 -1.50
C ASP A 337 24.93 9.95 -2.91
N GLY A 338 24.28 9.42 -3.95
CA GLY A 338 24.64 9.69 -5.33
C GLY A 338 25.66 8.73 -5.96
N LYS A 339 26.16 7.75 -5.20
CA LYS A 339 27.15 6.78 -5.68
C LYS A 339 26.52 5.46 -6.14
N GLY A 340 25.31 5.17 -5.68
CA GLY A 340 24.57 3.95 -5.99
C GLY A 340 23.88 3.96 -7.35
N PRO A 341 23.10 2.90 -7.63
CA PRO A 341 22.25 2.81 -8.82
C PRO A 341 21.24 3.95 -8.91
N VAL A 342 20.76 4.18 -10.14
CA VAL A 342 19.72 5.18 -10.42
C VAL A 342 18.36 4.54 -10.18
N HIS A 343 17.55 5.16 -9.34
CA HIS A 343 16.18 4.78 -9.05
C HIS A 343 15.21 5.74 -9.74
N TYR A 344 14.11 5.18 -10.22
CA TYR A 344 13.10 5.89 -11.02
C TYR A 344 11.76 5.84 -10.29
N GLY A 345 11.13 6.99 -10.10
CA GLY A 345 9.77 7.04 -9.60
C GLY A 345 8.81 6.37 -10.57
N VAL A 346 8.12 5.32 -10.11
CA VAL A 346 7.30 4.43 -10.96
C VAL A 346 6.32 5.21 -11.84
N CYS A 347 5.45 6.01 -11.23
CA CYS A 347 4.40 6.68 -11.99
C CYS A 347 4.90 7.83 -12.87
N SER A 348 5.88 8.61 -12.40
CA SER A 348 6.36 9.76 -13.18
C SER A 348 7.19 9.33 -14.41
N ASN A 349 7.99 8.26 -14.29
CA ASN A 349 8.69 7.68 -15.43
C ASN A 349 7.74 6.89 -16.35
N TYR A 350 6.74 6.17 -15.80
CA TYR A 350 5.68 5.57 -16.62
C TYR A 350 4.99 6.61 -17.51
N LEU A 351 4.64 7.78 -16.95
CA LEU A 351 4.02 8.86 -17.71
C LEU A 351 4.99 9.55 -18.68
N GLN A 352 6.27 9.65 -18.32
CA GLN A 352 7.31 10.12 -19.22
C GLN A 352 7.49 9.20 -20.42
N ASP A 353 7.35 7.88 -20.25
CA ASP A 353 7.61 6.89 -21.30
C ASP A 353 6.34 6.50 -22.07
N THR A 354 5.16 6.83 -21.55
CA THR A 354 3.88 6.59 -22.23
C THR A 354 3.87 7.31 -23.59
N SER A 355 3.49 6.60 -24.65
CA SER A 355 3.37 7.17 -25.98
C SER A 355 2.21 8.14 -26.07
N ILE A 356 2.33 9.14 -26.94
CA ILE A 356 1.16 9.92 -27.37
C ILE A 356 0.16 8.95 -28.03
N SER A 357 -1.13 9.17 -27.78
CA SER A 357 -2.23 8.23 -28.05
C SER A 357 -2.24 6.96 -27.20
N GLY A 358 -1.32 6.83 -26.23
CA GLY A 358 -1.28 5.73 -25.28
C GLY A 358 -2.39 5.84 -24.22
N LYS A 359 -2.89 4.68 -23.76
CA LYS A 359 -3.88 4.63 -22.68
C LYS A 359 -3.25 4.92 -21.32
N VAL A 360 -3.92 5.73 -20.51
CA VAL A 360 -3.61 5.99 -19.10
C VAL A 360 -4.83 5.62 -18.26
N TYR A 361 -4.66 4.71 -17.30
CA TYR A 361 -5.77 4.28 -16.44
C TYR A 361 -5.87 5.19 -15.21
N ILE A 362 -7.06 5.75 -15.00
CA ILE A 362 -7.28 6.85 -14.06
C ILE A 362 -8.62 6.75 -13.31
N PHE A 363 -8.70 7.48 -12.20
CA PHE A 363 -9.94 7.82 -11.50
C PHE A 363 -9.84 9.22 -10.90
N VAL A 364 -10.97 9.91 -10.72
CA VAL A 364 -11.01 11.23 -10.05
C VAL A 364 -11.29 11.03 -8.56
N ARG A 365 -10.58 11.79 -7.71
CA ARG A 365 -10.81 11.89 -6.27
C ARG A 365 -11.17 13.33 -5.94
N SER A 366 -12.40 13.54 -5.49
CA SER A 366 -12.88 14.87 -5.13
C SER A 366 -12.14 15.47 -3.94
N ALA A 367 -11.88 16.77 -4.00
CA ALA A 367 -11.25 17.55 -2.94
C ALA A 367 -12.00 18.86 -2.69
N PRO A 368 -13.23 18.79 -2.12
CA PRO A 368 -14.08 19.97 -1.94
C PRO A 368 -13.47 21.07 -1.08
N ASN A 369 -12.52 20.72 -0.19
CA ASN A 369 -11.81 21.68 0.65
C ASN A 369 -10.75 22.50 -0.09
N PHE A 370 -10.50 22.20 -1.38
CA PHE A 370 -9.54 22.91 -2.23
C PHE A 370 -10.22 23.62 -3.41
N TYR A 371 -11.55 23.75 -3.36
CA TYR A 371 -12.31 24.47 -4.40
C TYR A 371 -12.22 25.97 -4.19
N LEU A 372 -12.36 26.70 -5.30
CA LEU A 372 -12.52 28.15 -5.25
C LEU A 372 -13.77 28.53 -4.44
N PRO A 373 -13.76 29.70 -3.76
CA PRO A 373 -14.95 30.24 -3.15
C PRO A 373 -16.10 30.36 -4.16
N LYS A 374 -17.33 30.05 -3.73
CA LYS A 374 -18.52 30.22 -4.58
C LYS A 374 -18.77 31.69 -4.94
N ASP A 375 -18.43 32.60 -4.04
CA ASP A 375 -18.49 34.04 -4.27
C ASP A 375 -17.19 34.50 -4.94
N ILE A 376 -17.30 34.85 -6.22
CA ILE A 376 -16.18 35.29 -7.06
C ILE A 376 -15.66 36.69 -6.70
N SER A 377 -16.33 37.42 -5.80
CA SER A 377 -15.86 38.73 -5.31
C SER A 377 -14.79 38.60 -4.21
N ILE A 378 -14.65 37.41 -3.62
CA ILE A 378 -13.69 37.15 -2.56
C ILE A 378 -12.27 37.11 -3.15
N PRO A 379 -11.31 37.90 -2.64
CA PRO A 379 -9.93 37.84 -3.10
C PRO A 379 -9.31 36.48 -2.75
N VAL A 380 -8.59 35.91 -3.71
CA VAL A 380 -7.91 34.60 -3.58
C VAL A 380 -6.40 34.81 -3.60
N ILE A 381 -5.69 34.22 -2.64
CA ILE A 381 -4.23 34.19 -2.58
C ILE A 381 -3.79 32.75 -2.85
N LEU A 382 -3.07 32.54 -3.96
CA LEU A 382 -2.56 31.23 -4.37
C LEU A 382 -1.06 31.17 -4.07
N VAL A 383 -0.64 30.16 -3.29
CA VAL A 383 0.77 29.95 -2.91
C VAL A 383 1.16 28.52 -3.28
N GLY A 384 2.00 28.38 -4.31
CA GLY A 384 2.40 27.08 -4.85
C GLY A 384 3.83 27.11 -5.41
N PRO A 385 4.82 26.52 -4.70
CA PRO A 385 6.17 26.37 -5.23
C PRO A 385 6.32 25.09 -6.06
N GLY A 386 7.05 25.18 -7.18
CA GLY A 386 7.37 24.02 -8.00
C GLY A 386 6.12 23.41 -8.67
N THR A 387 5.75 22.19 -8.27
CA THR A 387 4.54 21.51 -8.77
C THR A 387 3.26 21.91 -8.03
N GLY A 388 3.38 22.65 -6.91
CA GLY A 388 2.27 23.02 -6.03
C GLY A 388 1.49 24.24 -6.47
#